data_AF-A0A1F4FJT3-F1
#
_entry.id   AF-A0A1F4FJT3-F1
#
_cell.length_a   1.000
_cell.length_b   1.000
_cell.length_c   1.000
_cell.angle_alpha   90.00
_cell.angle_beta   90.00
_cell.angle_gamma   90.00
#
_symmetry.space_group_name_H-M   'P 1'
#
loop_
_entity.id
_entity.type
_entity.pdbx_description
1 polymer ?
#
loop_
_entity_poly.entity_id
_entity_poly.type
_entity_poly.pdbx_seq_one_letter_code
_entity_poly.pdbx_strand_id
1 'polypeptide(L)'
;MPSFTAVVRITGAGRLADFRERLRWLMVRDADAEEYTEHHAPGMLEYRFAPKKGIPFPAFTSASSDFPELRVEAEWEHDGVRGRALIENGRLVPQAPELLGEAQVDVTVAQDGRLVLGMACAVQDGAVIGYAAGAERHSYFRFRDGALSLIDPDAPDEALEEVAFAFVEEWLWYDEEEAALERARYANYGCEVRGANVKSEKLSVLREGGLRFSSLDAACAPAREALLAQWLNRS
;
A
#
# COMPACT_ATOMS: atom_id res chain seq x y z
N MET A 1 21.03 -16.69 2.49
CA MET A 1 21.00 -15.58 3.46
C MET A 1 19.90 -14.64 3.00
N PRO A 2 19.04 -14.17 3.90
CA PRO A 2 18.03 -13.19 3.52
C PRO A 2 18.72 -11.96 2.93
N SER A 3 18.25 -11.50 1.78
CA SER A 3 18.84 -10.36 1.07
C SER A 3 17.93 -9.15 1.27
N PHE A 4 18.37 -8.22 2.12
CA PHE A 4 17.76 -6.91 2.24
C PHE A 4 18.64 -5.90 1.53
N THR A 5 18.10 -5.27 0.48
CA THR A 5 18.71 -4.14 -0.21
C THR A 5 17.78 -2.96 -0.20
N ALA A 6 18.32 -1.75 -0.06
CA ALA A 6 17.54 -0.53 -0.12
C ALA A 6 18.27 0.57 -0.89
N VAL A 7 17.52 1.40 -1.60
CA VAL A 7 17.99 2.57 -2.31
C VAL A 7 17.15 3.77 -1.87
N VAL A 8 17.81 4.85 -1.45
CA VAL A 8 17.15 6.09 -1.07
C VAL A 8 17.64 7.22 -1.97
N ARG A 9 16.72 7.85 -2.72
CA ARG A 9 16.98 8.94 -3.65
C ARG A 9 16.42 10.25 -3.13
N ILE A 10 17.20 11.31 -3.26
CA ILE A 10 16.81 12.66 -2.88
C ILE A 10 16.85 13.53 -4.13
N THR A 11 15.71 14.13 -4.45
CA THR A 11 15.53 14.98 -5.63
C THR A 11 14.76 16.25 -5.26
N GLY A 12 14.84 17.29 -6.07
CA GLY A 12 14.11 18.54 -5.84
C GLY A 12 14.93 19.79 -6.12
N ALA A 13 14.35 20.94 -5.79
CA ALA A 13 14.90 22.24 -6.17
C ALA A 13 15.98 22.72 -5.17
N GLY A 14 17.25 22.61 -5.57
CA GLY A 14 18.38 23.22 -4.86
C GLY A 14 18.72 22.57 -3.51
N ARG A 15 19.81 23.04 -2.88
CA ARG A 15 20.21 22.66 -1.50
C ARG A 15 20.48 21.17 -1.20
N LEU A 16 20.64 20.34 -2.23
CA LEU A 16 21.07 18.94 -2.08
C LEU A 16 22.39 18.81 -1.28
N ALA A 17 23.35 19.72 -1.48
CA ALA A 17 24.60 19.71 -0.72
C ALA A 17 24.37 19.93 0.78
N ASP A 18 23.50 20.88 1.14
CA ASP A 18 23.15 21.16 2.54
C ASP A 18 22.39 19.98 3.16
N PHE A 19 21.46 19.38 2.40
CA PHE A 19 20.72 18.19 2.80
C PHE A 19 21.66 17.03 3.11
N ARG A 20 22.63 16.78 2.23
CA ARG A 20 23.64 15.74 2.41
C ARG A 20 24.43 15.92 3.70
N GLU A 21 24.92 17.11 3.97
CA GLU A 21 25.71 17.37 5.19
C GLU A 21 24.85 17.20 6.44
N ARG A 22 23.60 17.65 6.39
CA ARG A 22 22.63 17.42 7.47
C ARG A 22 22.37 15.93 7.70
N LEU A 23 22.10 15.19 6.63
CA LEU A 23 21.83 13.75 6.68
C LEU A 23 23.03 13.00 7.25
N ARG A 24 24.25 13.30 6.79
CA ARG A 24 25.49 12.69 7.31
C ARG A 24 25.63 12.88 8.81
N TRP A 25 25.37 14.09 9.31
CA TRP A 25 25.43 14.36 10.74
C TRP A 25 24.41 13.57 11.55
N LEU A 26 23.20 13.37 10.99
CA LEU A 26 22.15 12.55 11.62
C LEU A 26 22.53 11.06 11.60
N MET A 27 23.06 10.56 10.48
CA MET A 27 23.50 9.16 10.34
C MET A 27 24.66 8.81 11.28
N VAL A 28 25.59 9.72 11.54
CA VAL A 28 26.69 9.49 12.51
C VAL A 28 26.18 9.33 13.96
N ARG A 29 25.02 9.91 14.26
CA ARG A 29 24.43 9.87 15.61
C ARG A 29 23.39 8.78 15.78
N ASP A 30 22.97 8.17 14.69
CA ASP A 30 22.02 7.07 14.70
C ASP A 30 22.76 5.76 15.03
N ALA A 31 22.43 5.15 16.17
CA ALA A 31 23.03 3.90 16.63
C ALA A 31 22.67 2.70 15.73
N ASP A 32 21.68 2.87 14.86
CA ASP A 32 21.24 1.90 13.87
C ASP A 32 21.69 2.24 12.45
N ALA A 33 22.52 3.28 12.26
CA ALA A 33 23.10 3.58 10.95
C ALA A 33 24.02 2.46 10.47
N GLU A 34 23.63 1.84 9.36
CA GLU A 34 24.37 0.78 8.72
C GLU A 34 25.30 1.28 7.63
N GLU A 35 26.18 0.40 7.15
CA GLU A 35 27.04 0.72 6.01
C GLU A 35 26.19 1.06 4.79
N TYR A 36 26.56 2.16 4.13
CA TYR A 36 25.92 2.63 2.91
C TYR A 36 26.95 3.15 1.93
N THR A 37 26.57 3.18 0.65
CA THR A 37 27.32 3.87 -0.40
C THR A 37 26.54 5.08 -0.87
N GLU A 38 27.26 6.16 -1.19
CA GLU A 38 26.69 7.44 -1.61
C GLU A 38 27.07 7.71 -3.07
N HIS A 39 26.08 8.00 -3.91
CA HIS A 39 26.22 8.22 -5.35
C HIS A 39 25.56 9.54 -5.74
N HIS A 40 26.18 10.31 -6.63
CA HIS A 40 25.69 11.64 -7.02
C HIS A 40 25.41 11.70 -8.51
N ALA A 41 24.31 12.36 -8.87
CA ALA A 41 24.01 12.75 -10.24
C ALA A 41 23.50 14.21 -10.25
N PRO A 42 23.48 14.88 -11.42
CA PRO A 42 22.90 16.22 -11.51
C PRO A 42 21.45 16.24 -10.97
N GLY A 43 21.21 17.02 -9.93
CA GLY A 43 19.89 17.14 -9.30
C GLY A 43 19.45 15.95 -8.42
N MET A 44 20.36 15.04 -8.08
CA MET A 44 20.03 13.86 -7.29
C MET A 44 21.16 13.40 -6.36
N LEU A 45 20.80 12.98 -5.16
CA LEU A 45 21.62 12.14 -4.30
C LEU A 45 21.01 10.74 -4.22
N GLU A 46 21.84 9.70 -4.22
CA GLU A 46 21.40 8.32 -4.04
C GLU A 46 22.24 7.64 -2.96
N TYR A 47 21.57 6.95 -2.04
CA TYR A 47 22.17 6.19 -0.95
C TYR A 47 21.74 4.74 -1.09
N ARG A 48 22.71 3.81 -1.14
CA ARG A 48 22.42 2.37 -1.25
C ARG A 48 22.85 1.66 0.03
N PHE A 49 21.97 0.82 0.55
CA PHE A 49 22.12 0.10 1.80
C PHE A 49 21.98 -1.41 1.57
N ALA A 50 22.69 -2.19 2.39
CA ALA A 50 22.42 -3.62 2.59
C ALA A 50 22.12 -3.86 4.09
N PRO A 51 20.97 -3.37 4.58
CA PRO A 51 20.74 -3.25 6.02
C PRO A 51 20.36 -4.59 6.67
N LYS A 52 20.79 -4.79 7.92
CA LYS A 52 20.44 -5.89 8.82
C LYS A 52 19.26 -5.56 9.74
N LYS A 53 19.08 -4.29 10.09
CA LYS A 53 18.11 -3.75 11.06
C LYS A 53 17.02 -2.91 10.40
N GLY A 54 17.30 -2.34 9.23
CA GLY A 54 16.32 -1.57 8.45
C GLY A 54 16.90 -0.31 7.82
N ILE A 55 16.05 0.40 7.08
CA ILE A 55 16.40 1.71 6.51
C ILE A 55 16.34 2.77 7.63
N PRO A 56 17.32 3.69 7.74
CA PRO A 56 17.34 4.74 8.75
C PRO A 56 16.34 5.88 8.46
N PHE A 57 15.04 5.55 8.37
CA PHE A 57 13.95 6.48 8.14
C PHE A 57 13.93 7.69 9.11
N PRO A 58 14.25 7.56 10.41
CA PRO A 58 14.28 8.71 11.32
C PRO A 58 15.26 9.82 10.88
N ALA A 59 16.44 9.44 10.38
CA ALA A 59 17.43 10.39 9.88
C ALA A 59 16.95 11.07 8.59
N PHE A 60 16.36 10.32 7.66
CA PHE A 60 15.79 10.88 6.43
C PHE A 60 14.58 11.80 6.68
N THR A 61 13.72 11.43 7.63
CA THR A 61 12.56 12.23 8.04
C THR A 61 12.98 13.53 8.72
N SER A 62 13.97 13.44 9.62
CA SER A 62 14.53 14.62 10.29
C SER A 62 15.20 15.56 9.29
N ALA A 63 15.98 15.02 8.34
CA ALA A 63 16.57 15.83 7.27
C ALA A 63 15.49 16.47 6.38
N SER A 64 14.48 15.71 5.94
CA SER A 64 13.39 16.23 5.10
C SER A 64 12.60 17.38 5.75
N SER A 65 12.52 17.43 7.08
CA SER A 65 11.89 18.55 7.81
C SER A 65 12.63 19.87 7.62
N ASP A 66 13.96 19.82 7.48
CA ASP A 66 14.82 21.00 7.32
C ASP A 66 14.89 21.49 5.85
N PHE A 67 14.43 20.67 4.91
CA PHE A 67 14.47 20.89 3.46
C PHE A 67 13.15 20.47 2.79
N PRO A 68 12.03 21.19 3.06
CA PRO A 68 10.72 20.85 2.53
C PRO A 68 10.62 20.88 1.00
N GLU A 69 11.55 21.55 0.33
CA GLU A 69 11.69 21.62 -1.13
C GLU A 69 12.30 20.36 -1.77
N LEU A 70 12.82 19.45 -0.94
CA LEU A 70 13.42 18.19 -1.35
C LEU A 70 12.52 17.00 -1.01
N ARG A 71 12.46 16.08 -1.95
CA ARG A 71 11.71 14.83 -1.90
C ARG A 71 12.66 13.68 -1.63
N VAL A 72 12.34 12.84 -0.66
CA VAL A 72 13.12 11.64 -0.34
C VAL A 72 12.29 10.41 -0.68
N GLU A 73 12.82 9.56 -1.54
CA GLU A 73 12.18 8.35 -2.00
C GLU A 73 13.02 7.14 -1.61
N ALA A 74 12.46 6.21 -0.86
CA ALA A 74 13.10 4.97 -0.47
C ALA A 74 12.43 3.79 -1.19
N GLU A 75 13.24 2.92 -1.79
CA GLU A 75 12.83 1.66 -2.38
C GLU A 75 13.63 0.55 -1.71
N TRP A 76 13.02 -0.60 -1.47
CA TRP A 76 13.72 -1.76 -0.93
C TRP A 76 13.15 -3.08 -1.42
N GLU A 77 13.97 -4.11 -1.28
CA GLU A 77 13.60 -5.51 -1.43
C GLU A 77 14.13 -6.26 -0.21
N HIS A 78 13.28 -7.05 0.43
CA HIS A 78 13.62 -7.94 1.54
C HIS A 78 12.95 -9.30 1.30
N ASP A 79 13.75 -10.34 1.06
CA ASP A 79 13.28 -11.71 0.87
C ASP A 79 12.18 -11.84 -0.21
N GLY A 80 12.36 -11.11 -1.32
CA GLY A 80 11.42 -11.08 -2.44
C GLY A 80 10.27 -10.10 -2.30
N VAL A 81 10.04 -9.56 -1.10
CA VAL A 81 9.04 -8.51 -0.86
C VAL A 81 9.65 -7.15 -1.16
N ARG A 82 9.04 -6.41 -2.10
CA ARG A 82 9.44 -5.04 -2.40
C ARG A 82 8.59 -4.05 -1.62
N GLY A 83 9.19 -2.92 -1.29
CA GLY A 83 8.48 -1.80 -0.69
C GLY A 83 9.04 -0.47 -1.13
N ARG A 84 8.21 0.55 -1.03
CA ARG A 84 8.55 1.92 -1.37
C ARG A 84 7.95 2.88 -0.35
N ALA A 85 8.67 3.94 -0.03
CA ALA A 85 8.21 5.00 0.84
C ALA A 85 8.61 6.35 0.27
N LEU A 86 7.75 7.33 0.50
CA LEU A 86 8.01 8.71 0.16
C LEU A 86 8.04 9.55 1.44
N ILE A 87 9.02 10.45 1.55
CA ILE A 87 9.07 11.45 2.62
C ILE A 87 9.13 12.83 1.98
N GLU A 88 8.20 13.68 2.40
CA GLU A 88 8.15 15.09 2.02
C GLU A 88 7.88 15.93 3.26
N ASN A 89 8.62 17.03 3.41
CA ASN A 89 8.47 17.95 4.54
C ASN A 89 8.42 17.24 5.90
N GLY A 90 9.33 16.28 6.10
CA GLY A 90 9.45 15.54 7.36
C GLY A 90 8.30 14.58 7.67
N ARG A 91 7.48 14.22 6.68
CA ARG A 91 6.38 13.29 6.85
C ARG A 91 6.48 12.16 5.85
N LEU A 92 6.24 10.93 6.31
CA LEU A 92 6.00 9.82 5.41
C LEU A 92 4.71 10.13 4.66
N VAL A 93 4.82 10.37 3.36
CA VAL A 93 3.66 10.61 2.51
C VAL A 93 3.04 9.26 2.22
N PRO A 94 1.73 9.09 2.47
CA PRO A 94 1.01 7.91 2.02
C PRO A 94 1.19 7.80 0.51
N GLN A 95 1.91 6.76 0.07
CA GLN A 95 1.86 6.45 -1.35
C GLN A 95 0.43 5.98 -1.65
N ALA A 96 -0.17 6.55 -2.70
CA ALA A 96 -1.24 5.83 -3.36
C ALA A 96 -0.67 4.43 -3.62
N PRO A 97 -1.32 3.36 -3.13
CA PRO A 97 -0.86 2.01 -3.34
C PRO A 97 -0.54 1.84 -4.82
N GLU A 98 0.61 1.25 -5.09
CA GLU A 98 0.93 0.81 -6.45
C GLU A 98 -0.30 0.08 -6.97
N LEU A 99 -0.84 0.57 -8.10
CA LEU A 99 -1.87 -0.16 -8.82
C LEU A 99 -1.35 -1.58 -8.97
N LEU A 100 -2.18 -2.54 -8.60
CA LEU A 100 -1.88 -3.96 -8.62
C LEU A 100 -1.77 -4.38 -10.09
N GLY A 101 -0.65 -4.07 -10.75
CA GLY A 101 -0.60 -4.11 -12.21
C GLY A 101 -1.66 -3.20 -12.86
N GLU A 102 -2.41 -3.72 -13.82
CA GLU A 102 -3.53 -3.01 -14.46
C GLU A 102 -4.79 -2.94 -13.58
N ALA A 103 -4.81 -3.61 -12.41
CA ALA A 103 -5.98 -3.65 -11.55
C ALA A 103 -6.17 -2.37 -10.72
N GLN A 104 -7.39 -1.86 -10.76
CA GLN A 104 -7.88 -0.69 -10.05
C GLN A 104 -8.57 -1.12 -8.75
N VAL A 105 -8.52 -0.27 -7.72
CA VAL A 105 -8.92 -0.64 -6.35
C VAL A 105 -9.91 0.37 -5.78
N ASP A 106 -10.95 -0.11 -5.10
CA ASP A 106 -11.84 0.69 -4.24
C ASP A 106 -11.93 0.03 -2.86
N VAL A 107 -11.53 0.75 -1.81
CA VAL A 107 -11.61 0.28 -0.43
C VAL A 107 -12.40 1.30 0.39
N THR A 108 -13.42 0.82 1.10
CA THR A 108 -14.21 1.59 2.06
C THR A 108 -14.22 0.85 3.39
N VAL A 109 -13.91 1.56 4.47
CA VAL A 109 -13.98 1.05 5.84
C VAL A 109 -14.99 1.86 6.67
N ALA A 110 -15.56 1.24 7.69
CA ALA A 110 -16.39 1.94 8.66
C ALA A 110 -15.53 2.57 9.77
N GLN A 111 -16.12 3.42 10.62
CA GLN A 111 -15.41 4.12 11.71
C GLN A 111 -14.78 3.17 12.73
N ASP A 112 -15.34 1.98 12.90
CA ASP A 112 -14.84 0.92 13.78
C ASP A 112 -13.71 0.09 13.14
N GLY A 113 -13.31 0.42 11.91
CA GLY A 113 -12.29 -0.31 11.14
C GLY A 113 -12.83 -1.50 10.34
N ARG A 114 -14.14 -1.76 10.36
CA ARG A 114 -14.74 -2.86 9.59
C ARG A 114 -14.61 -2.60 8.09
N LEU A 115 -14.14 -3.61 7.34
CA LEU A 115 -14.16 -3.60 5.88
C LEU A 115 -15.61 -3.59 5.35
N VAL A 116 -16.03 -2.47 4.76
CA VAL A 116 -17.35 -2.32 4.13
C VAL A 116 -17.32 -2.88 2.72
N LEU A 117 -16.30 -2.48 1.95
CA LEU A 117 -16.03 -2.99 0.61
C LEU A 117 -14.51 -2.90 0.38
N GLY A 118 -13.89 -3.99 -0.02
CA GLY A 118 -12.63 -4.01 -0.74
C GLY A 118 -12.92 -4.58 -2.12
N MET A 119 -12.51 -3.88 -3.17
CA MET A 119 -12.73 -4.28 -4.55
C MET A 119 -11.44 -4.06 -5.32
N ALA A 120 -11.02 -5.06 -6.09
CA ALA A 120 -10.00 -4.93 -7.12
C ALA A 120 -10.55 -5.41 -8.45
N CYS A 121 -10.26 -4.70 -9.54
CA CYS A 121 -10.79 -5.02 -10.85
C CYS A 121 -9.92 -4.55 -12.02
N ALA A 122 -10.02 -5.26 -13.12
CA ALA A 122 -9.37 -4.90 -14.39
C ALA A 122 -10.38 -5.02 -15.55
N VAL A 123 -10.08 -4.35 -16.66
CA VAL A 123 -10.83 -4.51 -17.91
C VAL A 123 -10.18 -5.59 -18.74
N GLN A 124 -10.91 -6.66 -19.05
CA GLN A 124 -10.44 -7.76 -19.88
C GLN A 124 -11.54 -8.22 -20.84
N ASP A 125 -11.20 -8.35 -22.12
CA ASP A 125 -12.11 -8.82 -23.18
C ASP A 125 -13.49 -8.13 -23.15
N GLY A 126 -13.49 -6.81 -22.99
CA GLY A 126 -14.70 -5.98 -22.93
C GLY A 126 -15.59 -6.21 -21.70
N ALA A 127 -15.09 -6.88 -20.66
CA ALA A 127 -15.73 -7.00 -19.36
C ALA A 127 -14.85 -6.38 -18.27
N VAL A 128 -15.47 -5.92 -17.18
CA VAL A 128 -14.74 -5.68 -15.93
C VAL A 128 -14.76 -6.98 -15.15
N ILE A 129 -13.58 -7.50 -14.83
CA ILE A 129 -13.43 -8.68 -13.99
C ILE A 129 -12.81 -8.27 -12.66
N GLY A 130 -13.04 -9.03 -11.59
CA GLY A 130 -12.36 -8.74 -10.36
C GLY A 130 -12.80 -9.55 -9.16
N TYR A 131 -12.35 -9.06 -8.01
CA TYR A 131 -12.61 -9.63 -6.71
C TYR A 131 -13.16 -8.56 -5.79
N ALA A 132 -14.11 -8.95 -4.95
CA ALA A 132 -14.54 -8.11 -3.86
C ALA A 132 -14.61 -8.88 -2.54
N ALA A 133 -14.47 -8.14 -1.45
CA ALA A 133 -14.57 -8.64 -0.09
C ALA A 133 -15.26 -7.61 0.80
N GLY A 134 -16.09 -8.07 1.70
CA GLY A 134 -16.47 -7.37 2.92
C GLY A 134 -15.95 -8.16 4.12
N ALA A 135 -16.18 -7.65 5.33
CA ALA A 135 -15.67 -8.28 6.54
C ALA A 135 -16.07 -9.76 6.77
N GLU A 136 -17.13 -10.25 6.12
CA GLU A 136 -17.69 -11.59 6.35
C GLU A 136 -17.75 -12.46 5.10
N ARG A 137 -17.55 -11.89 3.91
CA ARG A 137 -17.77 -12.60 2.64
C ARG A 137 -16.93 -12.00 1.53
N HIS A 138 -16.59 -12.85 0.58
CA HIS A 138 -15.92 -12.45 -0.65
C HIS A 138 -16.49 -13.21 -1.84
N SER A 139 -16.20 -12.73 -3.04
CA SER A 139 -16.67 -13.29 -4.29
C SER A 139 -15.88 -12.67 -5.43
N TYR A 140 -15.60 -13.49 -6.43
CA TYR A 140 -15.16 -12.99 -7.72
C TYR A 140 -16.35 -12.46 -8.50
N PHE A 141 -16.11 -11.58 -9.46
CA PHE A 141 -17.19 -11.06 -10.29
C PHE A 141 -16.75 -10.79 -11.72
N ARG A 142 -17.73 -10.80 -12.61
CA ARG A 142 -17.63 -10.26 -13.96
C ARG A 142 -18.79 -9.31 -14.20
N PHE A 143 -18.49 -8.17 -14.81
CA PHE A 143 -19.46 -7.18 -15.19
C PHE A 143 -19.32 -6.91 -16.69
N ARG A 144 -20.39 -7.19 -17.43
CA ARG A 144 -20.44 -7.02 -18.89
C ARG A 144 -21.83 -6.52 -19.28
N ASP A 145 -21.88 -5.54 -20.18
CA ASP A 145 -23.13 -4.99 -20.74
C ASP A 145 -24.16 -4.59 -19.66
N GLY A 146 -23.70 -4.04 -18.54
CA GLY A 146 -24.58 -3.62 -17.43
C GLY A 146 -25.01 -4.74 -16.48
N ALA A 147 -24.60 -5.98 -16.72
CA ALA A 147 -24.96 -7.14 -15.90
C ALA A 147 -23.78 -7.59 -15.03
N LEU A 148 -24.01 -7.70 -13.72
CA LEU A 148 -23.08 -8.27 -12.76
C LEU A 148 -23.35 -9.76 -12.55
N SER A 149 -22.31 -10.56 -12.71
CA SER A 149 -22.28 -11.98 -12.39
C SER A 149 -21.31 -12.21 -11.25
N LEU A 150 -21.82 -12.65 -10.09
CA LEU A 150 -21.01 -13.14 -8.99
C LEU A 150 -20.58 -14.58 -9.27
N ILE A 151 -19.32 -14.87 -8.97
CA ILE A 151 -18.68 -16.15 -9.24
C ILE A 151 -18.32 -16.77 -7.90
N ASP A 152 -18.58 -18.08 -7.81
CA ASP A 152 -18.28 -18.87 -6.64
C ASP A 152 -16.76 -18.81 -6.34
N PRO A 153 -16.36 -18.53 -5.09
CA PRO A 153 -14.97 -18.58 -4.67
C PRO A 153 -14.22 -19.87 -5.03
N ASP A 154 -14.93 -20.99 -5.20
CA ASP A 154 -14.35 -22.29 -5.55
C ASP A 154 -14.21 -22.52 -7.07
N ALA A 155 -14.60 -21.56 -7.90
CA ALA A 155 -14.55 -21.66 -9.36
C ALA A 155 -14.03 -20.40 -10.11
N PRO A 156 -12.96 -19.72 -9.64
CA PRO A 156 -12.33 -18.65 -10.42
C PRO A 156 -11.58 -19.21 -11.64
N ASP A 157 -11.36 -18.34 -12.63
CA ASP A 157 -10.33 -18.59 -13.63
C ASP A 157 -9.04 -17.85 -13.24
N GLU A 158 -7.95 -18.14 -13.95
CA GLU A 158 -6.60 -17.63 -13.67
C GLU A 158 -6.57 -16.09 -13.60
N ALA A 159 -7.29 -15.41 -14.49
CA ALA A 159 -7.31 -13.94 -14.51
C ALA A 159 -8.00 -13.34 -13.27
N LEU A 160 -9.05 -13.99 -12.77
CA LEU A 160 -9.70 -13.58 -11.52
C LEU A 160 -8.81 -13.83 -10.31
N GLU A 161 -8.09 -14.95 -10.28
CA GLU A 161 -7.13 -15.27 -9.21
C GLU A 161 -5.98 -14.26 -9.18
N GLU A 162 -5.42 -13.89 -10.33
CA GLU A 162 -4.33 -12.91 -10.42
C GLU A 162 -4.73 -11.55 -9.79
N VAL A 163 -5.90 -11.03 -10.17
CA VAL A 163 -6.43 -9.78 -9.60
C VAL A 163 -6.66 -9.91 -8.08
N ALA A 164 -7.22 -11.04 -7.64
CA ALA A 164 -7.53 -11.26 -6.23
C ALA A 164 -6.27 -11.40 -5.37
N PHE A 165 -5.30 -12.20 -5.80
CA PHE A 165 -4.08 -12.45 -5.02
C PHE A 165 -3.25 -11.19 -4.86
N ALA A 166 -3.07 -10.42 -5.93
CA ALA A 166 -2.38 -9.13 -5.84
C ALA A 166 -3.09 -8.21 -4.83
N PHE A 167 -4.43 -8.15 -4.88
CA PHE A 167 -5.20 -7.32 -3.95
C PHE A 167 -5.12 -7.79 -2.51
N VAL A 168 -5.31 -9.07 -2.26
CA VAL A 168 -5.21 -9.65 -0.93
C VAL A 168 -3.82 -9.43 -0.35
N GLU A 169 -2.78 -9.72 -1.13
CA GLU A 169 -1.40 -9.55 -0.73
C GLU A 169 -1.07 -8.11 -0.36
N GLU A 170 -1.67 -7.10 -0.99
CA GLU A 170 -1.35 -5.70 -0.70
C GLU A 170 -2.27 -5.06 0.36
N TRP A 171 -3.55 -5.42 0.36
CA TRP A 171 -4.57 -4.66 1.10
C TRP A 171 -5.19 -5.38 2.26
N LEU A 172 -5.31 -6.70 2.18
CA LEU A 172 -6.12 -7.48 3.11
C LEU A 172 -5.28 -8.43 3.96
N TRP A 173 -5.87 -8.88 5.05
CA TRP A 173 -5.45 -10.06 5.80
C TRP A 173 -6.70 -10.68 6.43
N TYR A 174 -6.69 -12.01 6.58
CA TYR A 174 -7.82 -12.77 7.10
C TYR A 174 -7.58 -13.20 8.55
N ASP A 175 -8.64 -13.35 9.33
CA ASP A 175 -8.55 -13.77 10.74
C ASP A 175 -8.07 -15.21 10.93
N GLU A 176 -8.14 -16.04 9.89
CA GLU A 176 -7.55 -17.38 9.87
C GLU A 176 -6.02 -17.36 9.76
N GLU A 177 -5.42 -16.23 9.38
CA GLU A 177 -3.96 -16.09 9.27
C GLU A 177 -3.28 -15.89 10.63
N GLU A 178 -2.06 -16.42 10.80
CA GLU A 178 -1.21 -16.19 11.97
C GLU A 178 -0.54 -14.80 11.97
N ALA A 179 -1.34 -13.73 11.91
CA ALA A 179 -0.88 -12.34 11.92
C ALA A 179 -0.89 -11.72 13.34
N ALA A 180 0.00 -12.15 14.24
CA ALA A 180 0.04 -11.63 15.64
C ALA A 180 0.29 -10.11 15.72
N LEU A 181 1.14 -9.59 14.83
CA LEU A 181 1.45 -8.16 14.75
C LEU A 181 0.24 -7.34 14.31
N GLU A 182 -0.51 -7.80 13.31
CA GLU A 182 -1.72 -7.12 12.83
C GLU A 182 -2.78 -7.06 13.93
N ARG A 183 -3.00 -8.17 14.64
CA ARG A 183 -3.94 -8.20 15.79
C ARG A 183 -3.56 -7.20 16.87
N ALA A 184 -2.28 -7.09 17.22
CA ALA A 184 -1.82 -6.11 18.20
C ALA A 184 -2.06 -4.66 17.73
N ARG A 185 -1.83 -4.38 16.44
CA ARG A 185 -2.09 -3.05 15.85
C ARG A 185 -3.58 -2.71 15.83
N TYR A 186 -4.44 -3.66 15.46
CA TYR A 186 -5.90 -3.51 15.51
C TYR A 186 -6.38 -3.21 16.93
N ALA A 187 -5.88 -3.93 17.93
CA ALA A 187 -6.20 -3.67 19.34
C ALA A 187 -5.78 -2.25 19.77
N ASN A 188 -4.59 -1.78 19.36
CA ASN A 188 -4.14 -0.41 19.62
C ASN A 188 -5.03 0.65 18.95
N TYR A 189 -5.66 0.30 17.82
CA TYR A 189 -6.58 1.15 17.08
C TYR A 189 -8.01 1.13 17.61
N GLY A 190 -8.32 0.25 18.57
CA GLY A 190 -9.67 0.01 19.07
C GLY A 190 -10.56 -0.73 18.06
N CYS A 191 -9.97 -1.43 17.10
CA CYS A 191 -10.67 -2.15 16.04
C CYS A 191 -10.83 -3.64 16.40
N GLU A 192 -12.00 -4.20 16.08
CA GLU A 192 -12.26 -5.64 16.16
C GLU A 192 -11.71 -6.34 14.91
N VAL A 193 -11.12 -7.52 15.09
CA VAL A 193 -10.70 -8.39 13.99
C VAL A 193 -11.92 -9.17 13.49
N ARG A 194 -12.14 -9.18 12.19
CA ARG A 194 -13.25 -9.88 11.51
C ARG A 194 -12.70 -10.85 10.45
N GLY A 195 -13.57 -11.53 9.71
CA GLY A 195 -13.14 -12.50 8.68
C GLY A 195 -12.12 -11.91 7.71
N ALA A 196 -12.45 -10.77 7.09
CA ALA A 196 -11.52 -9.99 6.27
C ALA A 196 -11.24 -8.61 6.87
N ASN A 197 -9.97 -8.23 6.91
CA ASN A 197 -9.49 -7.00 7.52
C ASN A 197 -8.57 -6.25 6.56
N VAL A 198 -8.54 -4.91 6.67
CA VAL A 198 -7.55 -4.10 5.95
C VAL A 198 -6.22 -4.16 6.70
N LYS A 199 -5.09 -4.32 6.01
CA LYS A 199 -3.77 -4.25 6.66
C LYS A 199 -3.63 -2.95 7.45
N SER A 200 -3.13 -3.05 8.67
CA SER A 200 -3.08 -1.95 9.65
C SER A 200 -2.44 -0.66 9.11
N GLU A 201 -1.40 -0.78 8.27
CA GLU A 201 -0.77 0.35 7.59
C GLU A 201 -1.74 1.08 6.64
N LYS A 202 -2.51 0.33 5.83
CA LYS A 202 -3.52 0.88 4.91
C LYS A 202 -4.70 1.45 5.69
N LEU A 203 -5.10 0.79 6.78
CA LEU A 203 -6.16 1.28 7.67
C LEU A 203 -5.78 2.62 8.30
N SER A 204 -4.54 2.80 8.75
CA SER A 204 -4.06 4.08 9.30
C SER A 204 -4.21 5.21 8.28
N VAL A 205 -3.78 4.97 7.03
CA VAL A 205 -3.92 5.93 5.93
C VAL A 205 -5.39 6.24 5.64
N LEU A 206 -6.26 5.23 5.58
CA LEU A 206 -7.68 5.43 5.34
C LEU A 206 -8.34 6.25 6.45
N ARG A 207 -7.99 6.04 7.72
CA ARG A 207 -8.56 6.80 8.85
C ARG A 207 -8.21 8.29 8.78
N GLU A 208 -7.01 8.62 8.32
CA GLU A 208 -6.60 10.00 8.08
C GLU A 208 -7.24 10.58 6.81
N GLY A 209 -7.47 9.74 5.80
CA GLY A 209 -7.98 10.10 4.47
C GLY A 209 -9.49 10.05 4.28
N GLY A 210 -10.30 9.91 5.34
CA GLY A 210 -11.76 9.92 5.24
C GLY A 210 -12.42 8.56 4.99
N LEU A 211 -11.76 7.47 5.39
CA LEU A 211 -12.25 6.09 5.43
C LEU A 211 -12.51 5.44 4.06
N ARG A 212 -12.04 6.05 2.97
CA ARG A 212 -12.16 5.52 1.61
C ARG A 212 -10.93 5.81 0.76
N PHE A 213 -10.58 4.84 -0.08
CA PHE A 213 -9.65 4.99 -1.19
C PHE A 213 -10.32 4.48 -2.47
N SER A 214 -10.05 5.13 -3.60
CA SER A 214 -10.50 4.67 -4.91
C SER A 214 -9.53 5.11 -6.01
N SER A 215 -9.12 4.18 -6.85
CA SER A 215 -8.43 4.44 -8.12
C SER A 215 -9.29 4.12 -9.34
N LEU A 216 -10.59 3.87 -9.14
CA LEU A 216 -11.49 3.48 -10.23
C LEU A 216 -11.67 4.59 -11.26
N ASP A 217 -11.56 4.22 -12.53
CA ASP A 217 -11.91 5.03 -13.68
C ASP A 217 -13.39 4.87 -14.08
N ALA A 218 -13.76 5.52 -15.18
CA ALA A 218 -15.13 5.48 -15.71
C ALA A 218 -15.54 4.10 -16.24
N ALA A 219 -14.61 3.23 -16.63
CA ALA A 219 -14.92 1.89 -17.11
C ALA A 219 -15.24 0.94 -15.94
N CYS A 220 -14.54 1.09 -14.82
CA CYS A 220 -14.73 0.25 -13.64
C CYS A 220 -15.82 0.74 -12.67
N ALA A 221 -16.14 2.04 -12.66
CA ALA A 221 -17.14 2.61 -11.77
C ALA A 221 -18.54 1.94 -11.84
N PRO A 222 -19.09 1.57 -13.02
CA PRO A 222 -20.39 0.89 -13.09
C PRO A 222 -20.40 -0.48 -12.40
N ALA A 223 -19.29 -1.23 -12.46
CA ALA A 223 -19.18 -2.52 -11.79
C ALA A 223 -19.26 -2.36 -10.27
N ARG A 224 -18.62 -1.31 -9.72
CA ARG A 224 -18.72 -0.96 -8.29
C ARG A 224 -20.16 -0.68 -7.88
N GLU A 225 -20.89 0.13 -8.65
CA GLU A 225 -22.29 0.46 -8.32
C GLU A 225 -23.18 -0.79 -8.36
N ALA A 226 -22.97 -1.68 -9.35
CA ALA A 226 -23.67 -2.95 -9.41
C ALA A 226 -23.34 -3.87 -8.22
N LEU A 227 -22.07 -3.92 -7.81
CA LEU A 227 -21.62 -4.66 -6.63
C LEU A 227 -22.30 -4.12 -5.38
N LEU A 228 -22.29 -2.81 -5.15
CA LEU A 228 -22.98 -2.23 -3.99
C LEU A 228 -24.47 -2.55 -3.99
N ALA A 229 -25.14 -2.45 -5.15
CA ALA A 229 -26.56 -2.73 -5.29
C ALA A 229 -26.92 -4.21 -5.02
N GLN A 230 -26.08 -5.15 -5.44
CA GLN A 230 -26.36 -6.58 -5.32
C GLN A 230 -25.79 -7.21 -4.04
N TRP A 231 -24.60 -6.77 -3.61
CA TRP A 231 -23.85 -7.32 -2.50
C TRP A 231 -24.33 -6.78 -1.16
N LEU A 232 -24.53 -5.46 -1.02
CA LEU A 232 -24.98 -4.89 0.26
C LEU A 232 -26.44 -5.19 0.59
N ASN A 233 -27.24 -5.57 -0.42
CA ASN A 233 -28.67 -5.88 -0.26
C ASN A 233 -28.98 -7.38 -0.11
N ARG A 234 -27.96 -8.25 -0.11
CA ARG A 234 -28.13 -9.64 0.31
C ARG A 234 -28.04 -9.71 1.83
N SER A 235 -29.21 -9.65 2.47
CA SER A 235 -29.49 -10.04 3.86
C SER A 235 -29.40 -11.54 4.04
#